data_AF-A0A961QG22-F1
#
_entry.id   AF-A0A961QG22-F1
#
_cell.length_a   1.000
_cell.length_b   1.000
_cell.length_c   1.000
_cell.angle_alpha   90.00
_cell.angle_beta   90.00
_cell.angle_gamma   90.00
#
_symmetry.space_group_name_H-M   'P 1'
#
loop_
_entity.id
_entity.type
_entity.pdbx_description
1 polymer ?
#
loop_
_entity_poly.entity_id
_entity_poly.type
_entity_poly.pdbx_seq_one_letter_code
_entity_poly.pdbx_strand_id
1 'polypeptide(L)'
;ARLDAVPTPVLASAVVVNGVAEEVLQRAVAFPLLAGLTGSAGAGAALTVLGAAAAHGPGWGAGPAVALVLSGAVMMSAYLASGDLWALVLAHVLIDTAGLLLPRLRRRA
;
A
#
# COMPACT_ATOMS: atom_id res chain seq x y z
N ALA A 1 2.87 2.47 17.72
CA ALA A 1 4.09 3.22 18.05
C ALA A 1 3.94 4.66 17.57
N ARG A 2 4.41 5.68 18.31
CA ARG A 2 4.41 7.06 17.79
C ARG A 2 5.48 7.16 16.72
N LEU A 3 5.08 7.31 15.46
CA LEU A 3 6.03 7.47 14.35
C LEU A 3 6.96 8.66 14.59
N ASP A 4 6.53 9.66 15.36
CA ASP A 4 7.25 10.91 15.62
C ASP A 4 8.60 10.72 16.34
N ALA A 5 8.75 9.61 17.08
CA ALA A 5 9.98 9.26 17.77
C ALA A 5 11.00 8.53 16.87
N VAL A 6 10.59 8.12 15.66
CA VAL A 6 11.46 7.39 14.74
C VAL A 6 12.40 8.36 14.01
N PRO A 7 13.73 8.12 14.00
CA PRO A 7 14.67 8.92 13.23
C PRO A 7 14.30 8.99 11.76
N THR A 8 14.40 10.16 11.14
CA THR A 8 14.03 10.38 9.73
C THR A 8 14.67 9.38 8.75
N PRO A 9 15.96 9.03 8.85
CA PRO A 9 16.56 8.02 7.96
C PRO A 9 15.93 6.64 8.09
N VAL A 10 15.55 6.26 9.32
CA VAL A 10 14.87 4.99 9.60
C VAL A 10 13.47 5.01 9.00
N LEU A 11 12.72 6.10 9.17
CA LEU A 11 11.40 6.24 8.54
C LEU A 11 11.50 6.23 7.01
N ALA A 12 12.49 6.91 6.43
CA ALA A 12 12.69 6.93 4.98
C ALA A 12 12.98 5.52 4.43
N SER A 13 13.82 4.76 5.13
CA SER A 13 14.08 3.37 4.79
C SER A 13 12.81 2.51 4.91
N ALA A 14 12.02 2.71 5.96
CA ALA A 14 10.77 2.00 6.17
C ALA A 14 9.76 2.27 5.04
N VAL A 15 9.64 3.52 4.58
CA VAL A 15 8.77 3.88 3.44
C VAL A 15 9.14 3.11 2.17
N VAL A 16 10.44 3.01 1.85
CA VAL A 16 10.91 2.28 0.67
C VAL A 16 10.67 0.77 0.82
N VAL A 17 11.07 0.20 1.96
CA VAL A 17 10.93 -1.24 2.22
C VAL A 17 9.45 -1.63 2.24
N ASN A 18 8.59 -0.82 2.85
CA ASN A 18 7.16 -1.07 2.93
C ASN A 18 6.52 -1.01 1.54
N GLY A 19 6.79 0.04 0.76
CA GLY A 19 6.26 0.16 -0.60
C GLY A 19 6.68 -1.00 -1.50
N VAL A 20 7.91 -1.52 -1.38
CA VAL A 20 8.31 -2.73 -2.11
C VAL A 20 7.57 -3.96 -1.61
N ALA A 21 7.58 -4.19 -0.29
CA ALA A 21 7.03 -5.39 0.32
C ALA A 21 5.52 -5.51 0.10
N GLU A 22 4.76 -4.44 0.31
CA GLU A 22 3.31 -4.45 0.15
C GLU A 22 2.88 -4.63 -1.30
N GLU A 23 3.57 -3.98 -2.24
CA GLU A 23 3.24 -4.10 -3.66
C GLU A 23 3.54 -5.50 -4.18
N VAL A 24 4.70 -6.08 -3.84
CA VAL A 24 5.02 -7.47 -4.17
C VAL A 24 4.01 -8.43 -3.53
N LEU A 25 3.73 -8.28 -2.24
CA LEU A 25 2.79 -9.14 -1.53
C LEU A 25 1.39 -9.09 -2.16
N GLN A 26 0.89 -7.91 -2.48
CA GLN A 26 -0.47 -7.75 -2.97
C GLN A 26 -0.59 -8.15 -4.45
N ARG A 27 0.36 -7.76 -5.32
CA ARG A 27 0.22 -7.89 -6.78
C ARG A 27 0.84 -9.17 -7.33
N ALA A 28 1.98 -9.59 -6.78
CA ALA A 28 2.69 -10.79 -7.25
C ALA A 28 2.29 -12.05 -6.47
N VAL A 29 1.75 -11.92 -5.26
CA VAL A 29 1.39 -13.08 -4.41
C VAL A 29 -0.12 -13.18 -4.19
N ALA A 30 -0.72 -12.22 -3.47
CA ALA A 30 -2.11 -12.33 -3.04
C ALA A 30 -3.10 -12.33 -4.23
N PHE A 31 -2.94 -11.40 -5.17
CA PHE A 31 -3.84 -11.31 -6.31
C PHE A 31 -3.87 -12.58 -7.17
N PRO A 32 -2.73 -13.13 -7.66
CA PRO A 32 -2.75 -14.34 -8.47
C PRO A 32 -3.33 -15.55 -7.73
N LEU A 33 -3.01 -15.69 -6.44
CA LEU A 33 -3.55 -16.77 -5.60
C LEU A 33 -5.07 -16.65 -5.45
N LEU A 34 -5.58 -15.47 -5.10
CA LEU A 34 -7.01 -15.24 -4.89
C LEU A 34 -7.79 -15.30 -6.20
N ALA A 35 -7.24 -14.79 -7.30
CA ALA A 35 -7.83 -14.92 -8.63
C ALA A 35 -7.89 -16.39 -9.07
N GLY A 36 -6.84 -17.18 -8.80
CA GLY A 36 -6.79 -18.61 -9.06
C GLY A 36 -7.81 -19.41 -8.23
N LEU A 37 -7.91 -19.10 -6.93
CA LEU A 37 -8.87 -19.76 -6.02
C LEU A 37 -10.33 -19.45 -6.34
N THR A 38 -10.61 -18.23 -6.82
CA THR A 38 -11.98 -17.80 -7.14
C THR A 38 -12.36 -18.04 -8.60
N GLY A 39 -11.38 -18.30 -9.48
CA GLY A 39 -11.59 -18.35 -10.93
C GLY A 39 -11.97 -17.00 -11.55
N SER A 40 -11.78 -15.88 -10.84
CA SER A 40 -12.20 -14.54 -11.29
C SER A 40 -11.18 -13.48 -10.93
N ALA A 41 -10.66 -12.78 -11.94
CA ALA A 41 -9.74 -11.67 -11.74
C ALA A 41 -10.38 -10.52 -10.93
N GLY A 42 -11.66 -10.22 -11.17
CA GLY A 42 -12.39 -9.19 -10.43
C GLY A 42 -12.56 -9.56 -8.95
N ALA A 43 -12.93 -10.81 -8.66
CA ALA A 43 -13.06 -11.28 -7.28
C ALA A 43 -11.70 -11.32 -6.57
N GLY A 44 -10.65 -11.82 -7.23
CA GLY A 44 -9.29 -11.84 -6.70
C GLY A 44 -8.75 -10.44 -6.38
N ALA A 45 -8.99 -9.48 -7.27
CA ALA A 45 -8.63 -8.07 -7.06
C ALA A 45 -9.37 -7.47 -5.85
N ALA A 46 -10.69 -7.63 -5.79
CA ALA A 46 -11.50 -7.13 -4.68
C ALA A 46 -11.07 -7.73 -3.33
N LEU A 47 -10.87 -9.05 -3.27
CA LEU A 47 -10.41 -9.73 -2.05
C LEU A 47 -9.01 -9.29 -1.61
N THR A 48 -8.11 -9.04 -2.56
CA THR A 48 -6.77 -8.53 -2.24
C THR A 48 -6.84 -7.15 -1.58
N VAL A 49 -7.62 -6.22 -2.15
CA VAL A 49 -7.78 -4.86 -1.62
C VAL A 49 -8.48 -4.87 -0.26
N LEU A 50 -9.56 -5.65 -0.13
CA LEU A 50 -10.29 -5.76 1.14
C LEU A 50 -9.44 -6.44 2.23
N GLY A 51 -8.65 -7.45 1.86
CA GLY A 51 -7.71 -8.09 2.78
C GLY A 51 -6.65 -7.12 3.30
N ALA A 52 -6.11 -6.27 2.43
CA ALA A 52 -5.17 -5.22 2.84
C ALA A 52 -5.81 -4.22 3.82
N ALA A 53 -7.04 -3.76 3.55
CA ALA A 53 -7.75 -2.86 4.46
C ALA A 53 -8.08 -3.53 5.81
N ALA A 54 -8.49 -4.81 5.79
CA ALA A 54 -8.78 -5.58 7.00
C ALA A 54 -7.54 -5.76 7.88
N ALA A 55 -6.36 -5.97 7.29
CA ALA A 55 -5.10 -6.08 8.02
C ALA A 55 -4.75 -4.80 8.80
N HIS A 56 -5.17 -3.63 8.30
CA HIS A 56 -4.88 -2.33 8.90
C HIS A 56 -5.96 -1.84 9.88
N GLY A 57 -7.19 -2.32 9.74
CA GLY A 57 -8.35 -1.92 10.55
C GLY A 57 -8.11 -1.91 12.06
N PRO A 58 -7.57 -2.99 12.68
CA PRO A 58 -7.34 -3.06 14.12
C PRO A 58 -6.38 -2.00 14.67
N GLY A 59 -5.45 -1.51 13.85
CA GLY A 59 -4.43 -0.55 14.27
C GLY A 59 -4.75 0.91 13.92
N TRP A 60 -5.44 1.14 12.80
CA TRP A 60 -5.59 2.49 12.22
C TRP A 60 -7.02 3.05 12.32
N GLY A 61 -8.01 2.19 12.59
CA GLY A 61 -9.41 2.57 12.65
C GLY A 61 -10.11 2.64 11.28
N ALA A 62 -11.42 2.89 11.31
CA ALA A 62 -12.28 2.76 10.13
C ALA A 62 -12.01 3.81 9.03
N GLY A 63 -11.69 5.05 9.40
CA GLY A 63 -11.43 6.12 8.42
C GLY A 63 -10.25 5.80 7.49
N PRO A 64 -9.04 5.52 8.02
CA PRO A 64 -7.91 5.10 7.21
C PRO A 64 -8.16 3.81 6.42
N ALA A 65 -8.93 2.86 6.97
CA ALA A 65 -9.28 1.64 6.24
C ALA A 65 -10.09 1.93 4.96
N VAL A 66 -11.04 2.88 5.00
CA VAL A 66 -11.78 3.30 3.79
C VAL A 66 -10.85 3.94 2.76
N ALA A 67 -9.95 4.83 3.20
CA ALA A 67 -8.97 5.43 2.29
C ALA A 67 -8.06 4.37 1.65
N LEU A 68 -7.71 3.32 2.40
CA LEU A 68 -6.90 2.20 1.91
C LEU A 68 -7.65 1.35 0.88
N VAL A 69 -8.96 1.12 1.07
CA VAL A 69 -9.79 0.46 0.04
C VAL A 69 -9.81 1.28 -1.25
N LEU A 70 -10.04 2.59 -1.17
CA LEU A 70 -10.14 3.45 -2.35
C LEU A 70 -8.79 3.54 -3.10
N SER A 71 -7.71 3.83 -2.38
CA SER A 71 -6.37 3.91 -2.97
C SER A 71 -5.89 2.55 -3.50
N GLY A 72 -6.12 1.47 -2.76
CA GLY A 72 -5.83 0.10 -3.19
C GLY A 72 -6.61 -0.30 -4.44
N ALA A 73 -7.88 0.10 -4.56
CA ALA A 73 -8.67 -0.14 -5.77
C ALA A 73 -8.10 0.60 -6.99
N VAL A 74 -7.65 1.85 -6.83
CA VAL A 74 -6.99 2.60 -7.91
C VAL A 74 -5.68 1.93 -8.32
N MET A 75 -4.82 1.57 -7.37
CA MET A 75 -3.54 0.95 -7.68
C MET A 75 -3.70 -0.46 -8.25
N MET A 76 -4.67 -1.25 -7.77
CA MET A 76 -4.98 -2.56 -8.34
C MET A 76 -5.51 -2.42 -9.78
N SER A 77 -6.38 -1.44 -10.04
CA SER A 77 -6.87 -1.16 -11.40
C SER A 77 -5.72 -0.76 -12.34
N ALA A 78 -4.81 0.09 -11.86
CA ALA A 78 -3.61 0.46 -12.62
C ALA A 78 -2.72 -0.76 -12.90
N TYR A 79 -2.51 -1.63 -11.90
CA TYR A 79 -1.76 -2.88 -12.08
C TYR A 79 -2.41 -3.82 -13.10
N LEU A 80 -3.74 -4.00 -13.05
CA LEU A 80 -4.45 -4.82 -14.03
C LEU A 80 -4.36 -4.26 -15.46
N ALA A 81 -4.27 -2.94 -15.60
CA ALA A 81 -4.15 -2.28 -16.89
C ALA A 81 -2.71 -2.32 -17.45
N SER A 82 -1.69 -2.17 -16.61
CA SER A 82 -0.29 -2.03 -17.05
C SER A 82 0.55 -3.29 -16.88
N GLY A 83 0.26 -4.11 -15.87
CA GLY A 83 1.14 -5.20 -15.41
C GLY A 83 2.46 -4.72 -14.78
N ASP A 84 2.65 -3.41 -14.60
CA ASP A 84 3.94 -2.84 -14.19
C ASP A 84 4.07 -2.72 -12.67
N LEU A 85 4.61 -3.76 -12.03
CA LEU A 85 4.84 -3.79 -10.59
C LEU A 85 5.72 -2.63 -10.10
N TRP A 86 6.76 -2.25 -10.85
CA TRP A 86 7.72 -1.26 -10.39
C TRP A 86 7.18 0.17 -10.44
N ALA A 87 6.33 0.47 -11.42
CA ALA A 87 5.58 1.72 -11.42
C ALA A 87 4.68 1.84 -10.18
N LEU A 88 4.03 0.75 -9.77
CA LEU A 88 3.20 0.73 -8.57
C LEU A 88 4.03 0.84 -7.27
N VAL A 89 5.19 0.17 -7.19
CA VAL A 89 6.18 0.37 -6.11
C VAL A 89 6.58 1.83 -6.00
N LEU A 90 6.95 2.46 -7.11
CA LEU A 90 7.34 3.87 -7.11
C LEU A 90 6.18 4.76 -6.64
N ALA A 91 4.97 4.53 -7.15
CA ALA A 91 3.78 5.28 -6.73
C ALA A 91 3.52 5.14 -5.22
N HIS A 92 3.60 3.92 -4.68
CA HIS A 92 3.44 3.67 -3.25
C HIS A 92 4.46 4.46 -2.43
N VAL A 93 5.74 4.33 -2.76
CA VAL A 93 6.84 5.01 -2.06
C VAL A 93 6.65 6.53 -2.09
N LEU A 94 6.17 7.09 -3.21
CA LEU A 94 5.90 8.52 -3.33
C LEU A 94 4.71 8.95 -2.47
N ILE A 95 3.62 8.17 -2.42
CA ILE A 95 2.45 8.44 -1.57
C ILE A 95 2.86 8.45 -0.10
N ASP A 96 3.60 7.43 0.34
CA ASP A 96 4.09 7.32 1.71
C ASP A 96 5.09 8.43 2.05
N THR A 97 5.95 8.80 1.10
CA THR A 97 6.86 9.95 1.28
C THR A 97 6.08 11.24 1.48
N ALA A 98 5.03 11.47 0.68
CA ALA A 98 4.19 12.65 0.80
C ALA A 98 3.40 12.68 2.11
N GLY A 99 2.89 11.53 2.56
CA GLY A 99 2.10 11.41 3.79
C GLY A 99 2.91 11.42 5.09
N LEU A 100 4.08 10.77 5.09
CA LEU A 100 4.84 10.48 6.32
C LEU A 100 6.13 11.30 6.44
N LEU A 101 6.85 11.53 5.35
CA LEU A 101 8.16 12.20 5.37
C LEU A 101 8.06 13.71 5.15
N LEU A 102 7.30 14.15 4.16
CA LEU A 102 7.20 15.56 3.79
C LEU A 102 6.78 16.49 4.94
N PRO A 103 5.79 16.13 5.80
CA PRO A 103 5.44 16.95 6.96
C PRO A 103 6.58 17.12 7.96
N ARG A 104 7.52 16.17 8.04
CA ARG A 104 8.68 16.27 8.94
C ARG A 104 9.78 17.13 8.38
N LEU A 105 10.04 17.01 7.08
CA LEU A 105 11.04 17.82 6.39
C LEU A 105 10.66 19.30 6.45
N ARG A 106 9.37 19.62 6.28
CA ARG A 106 8.84 20.99 6.39
C ARG A 106 8.91 21.59 7.79
N ARG A 107 8.90 20.78 8.85
CA ARG A 107 9.03 21.26 10.24
C ARG A 107 10.48 21.55 10.66
N ARG A 108 11.46 21.12 9.85
CA ARG A 108 12.90 21.27 10.13
C ARG A 108 13.58 22.38 9.31
N ALA A 109 12.89 22.90 8.30
CA ALA A 109 13.31 24.05 7.49
C ALA A 109 12.77 25.34 8.11
#